data_AF-A0A661KVN4-F1
#
_entry.id   AF-A0A661KVN4-F1
#
_cell.length_a   1.000
_cell.length_b   1.000
_cell.length_c   1.000
_cell.angle_alpha   90.00
_cell.angle_beta   90.00
_cell.angle_gamma   90.00
#
_symmetry.space_group_name_H-M   'P 1'
#
loop_
_entity.id
_entity.type
_entity.pdbx_description
1 polymer ?
#
loop_
_entity_poly.entity_id
_entity_poly.type
_entity_poly.pdbx_seq_one_letter_code
_entity_poly.pdbx_strand_id
1 'polypeptide(L)'
;MIFMGAGGMIPASLLHGAAEHAPRPELVSTGNGLLMQGAQIGLLSGPPLVAFVVSRTGTWRSATWVLAIVALIGIGLSLGLRSVEKRKRERMLL
;
A
#
# COMPACT_ATOMS: atom_id res chain seq x y z
N MET A 1 21.36 1.38 -1.66
CA MET A 1 20.84 2.23 -0.57
C MET A 1 19.50 2.87 -0.92
N ILE A 2 19.37 3.56 -2.06
CA ILE A 2 18.09 4.20 -2.46
C ILE A 2 16.93 3.20 -2.53
N PHE A 3 17.12 2.01 -3.10
CA PHE A 3 16.07 0.99 -3.18
C PHE A 3 15.54 0.57 -1.80
N MET A 4 16.42 0.19 -0.88
CA MET A 4 16.02 -0.22 0.47
C MET A 4 15.51 0.94 1.31
N GLY A 5 16.09 2.14 1.17
CA GLY A 5 15.57 3.35 1.81
C GLY A 5 14.15 3.66 1.35
N ALA A 6 13.89 3.63 0.05
CA ALA A 6 12.56 3.81 -0.51
C ALA A 6 11.57 2.74 -0.05
N GLY A 7 12.00 1.47 -0.03
CA GLY A 7 11.18 0.37 0.47
C GLY A 7 10.80 0.53 1.94
N GLY A 8 11.74 0.97 2.79
CA GLY A 8 11.50 1.21 4.22
C GLY A 8 10.59 2.39 4.52
N MET A 9 10.52 3.40 3.63
CA MET A 9 9.62 4.55 3.79
C MET A 9 8.15 4.17 3.65
N ILE A 10 7.82 3.11 2.91
CA ILE A 10 6.42 2.68 2.71
C ILE A 10 5.75 2.29 4.03
N PRO A 11 6.23 1.31 4.81
CA PRO A 11 5.60 0.97 6.08
C PRO A 11 5.67 2.11 7.10
N ALA A 12 6.77 2.88 7.13
CA ALA A 12 6.92 4.01 8.04
C ALA A 12 5.85 5.09 7.80
N SER A 13 5.64 5.47 6.55
CA SER A 13 4.63 6.47 6.16
C SER A 13 3.21 5.98 6.41
N LEU A 14 2.92 4.71 6.17
CA LEU A 14 1.59 4.13 6.41
C LEU A 14 1.24 4.05 7.89
N LEU A 15 2.17 3.62 8.74
CA LEU A 15 1.97 3.55 10.19
C LEU A 15 1.83 4.95 10.82
N HIS A 16 2.64 5.91 10.38
CA HIS A 16 2.48 7.30 10.81
C HIS A 16 1.16 7.89 10.31
N GLY A 17 0.81 7.63 9.05
CA GLY A 17 -0.44 8.08 8.45
C GLY A 17 -1.69 7.53 9.14
N ALA A 18 -1.65 6.30 9.65
CA ALA A 18 -2.75 5.72 10.43
C ALA A 18 -3.00 6.49 11.73
N ALA A 19 -1.95 7.01 12.38
CA ALA A 19 -2.09 7.86 13.55
C ALA A 19 -2.70 9.23 13.21
N GLU A 20 -2.21 9.87 12.14
CA GLU A 20 -2.71 11.17 11.65
C GLU A 20 -4.18 11.12 11.21
N HIS A 21 -4.63 9.99 10.65
CA HIS A 21 -5.98 9.85 10.11
C HIS A 21 -7.00 9.24 11.08
N ALA A 22 -6.55 8.79 12.26
CA ALA A 22 -7.43 8.19 13.24
C ALA A 22 -8.48 9.21 13.73
N PRO A 23 -9.79 8.89 13.70
CA PRO A 23 -10.82 9.80 14.22
C PRO A 23 -10.68 10.07 15.72
N ARG A 24 -10.07 9.12 16.46
CA ARG A 24 -9.78 9.19 17.89
C ARG A 24 -8.43 8.50 18.17
N PRO A 25 -7.64 8.96 19.16
CA PRO A 25 -6.34 8.35 19.49
C PRO A 25 -6.41 6.85 19.81
N GLU A 26 -7.52 6.39 20.41
CA GLU A 26 -7.75 4.99 20.78
C GLU A 26 -7.83 4.05 19.55
N LEU A 27 -8.24 4.58 18.38
CA LEU A 27 -8.46 3.80 17.16
C LEU A 27 -7.20 3.63 16.30
N VAL A 28 -6.07 4.25 16.68
CA VAL A 28 -4.79 4.12 15.96
C VAL A 28 -4.34 2.66 15.91
N SER A 29 -4.52 1.93 17.01
CA SER A 29 -4.17 0.51 17.10
C SER A 29 -4.99 -0.35 16.12
N THR A 30 -6.28 -0.07 16.00
CA THR A 30 -7.18 -0.72 15.03
C THR A 30 -6.74 -0.41 13.59
N GLY A 31 -6.42 0.84 13.29
CA GLY A 31 -5.91 1.25 11.98
C GLY A 31 -4.61 0.52 11.59
N ASN A 32 -3.66 0.44 12.52
CA ASN A 32 -2.42 -0.31 12.32
C ASN A 32 -2.68 -1.82 12.16
N GLY A 33 -3.62 -2.38 12.91
CA GLY A 33 -4.03 -3.78 12.77
C GLY A 33 -4.60 -4.09 11.38
N LEU A 34 -5.43 -3.20 10.83
CA LEU A 34 -5.95 -3.33 9.46
C LEU A 34 -4.82 -3.23 8.42
N LEU A 35 -3.89 -2.29 8.60
CA LEU A 35 -2.72 -2.16 7.73
C LEU A 35 -1.88 -3.44 7.70
N MET A 36 -1.60 -4.02 8.87
CA MET A 36 -0.84 -5.27 8.98
C MET A 36 -1.57 -6.45 8.36
N GLN A 37 -2.89 -6.56 8.52
CA GLN A 37 -3.69 -7.59 7.86
C GLN A 37 -3.61 -7.47 6.34
N GLY A 38 -3.70 -6.26 5.79
CA GLY A 38 -3.48 -6.01 4.36
C GLY A 38 -2.10 -6.48 3.90
N ALA A 39 -1.05 -6.21 4.68
CA ALA A 39 0.30 -6.68 4.38
C ALA A 39 0.40 -8.21 4.37
N GLN A 40 -0.22 -8.90 5.35
CA GLN A 40 -0.24 -10.36 5.39
C GLN A 40 -1.01 -10.97 4.20
N ILE A 41 -2.11 -10.33 3.75
CA ILE A 41 -2.82 -10.74 2.54
C ILE A 41 -1.90 -10.63 1.32
N GLY A 42 -1.14 -9.54 1.19
CA GLY A 42 -0.16 -9.38 0.11
C GLY A 42 0.95 -10.43 0.14
N LEU A 43 1.51 -10.70 1.32
CA LEU A 43 2.53 -11.74 1.53
C LEU A 43 2.01 -13.14 1.19
N LEU A 44 0.76 -13.45 1.58
CA LEU A 44 0.11 -14.73 1.30
C LEU A 44 -0.22 -14.89 -0.19
N SER A 45 -0.78 -13.86 -0.82
CA SER A 45 -1.30 -13.93 -2.20
C SER A 45 -0.24 -13.67 -3.28
N GLY A 46 0.81 -12.92 -2.96
CA GLY A 46 1.86 -12.52 -3.90
C GLY A 46 2.55 -13.71 -4.58
N PRO A 47 3.14 -14.66 -3.83
CA PRO A 47 3.83 -15.80 -4.43
C PRO A 47 2.92 -16.70 -5.27
N PRO A 48 1.71 -17.11 -4.81
CA PRO A 48 0.77 -17.86 -5.65
C PRO A 48 0.35 -17.12 -6.92
N LEU A 49 0.11 -15.80 -6.85
CA LEU A 49 -0.25 -15.00 -8.02
C LEU A 49 0.89 -14.98 -9.06
N VAL A 50 2.13 -14.75 -8.62
CA VAL A 50 3.30 -14.77 -9.50
C VAL A 50 3.51 -16.17 -10.08
N ALA A 51 3.42 -17.22 -9.26
CA ALA A 51 3.57 -18.60 -9.72
C ALA A 51 2.50 -18.97 -10.77
N PHE A 52 1.26 -18.54 -10.58
CA PHE A 52 0.19 -18.73 -11.56
C PHE A 52 0.51 -18.06 -12.90
N VAL A 53 0.99 -16.81 -12.89
CA VAL A 53 1.32 -16.10 -14.14
C VAL A 53 2.56 -16.70 -14.82
N VAL A 54 3.59 -17.05 -14.06
CA VAL A 54 4.82 -17.64 -14.60
C VAL A 54 4.55 -19.04 -15.17
N SER A 55 3.74 -19.87 -14.51
CA SER A 55 3.38 -21.20 -15.01
C SER A 55 2.58 -21.16 -16.31
N ARG A 56 1.80 -20.09 -16.56
CA ARG A 56 1.05 -19.90 -17.81
C ARG A 56 1.89 -19.32 -18.95
N THR A 57 2.79 -18.39 -18.64
CA THR A 57 3.61 -17.69 -19.64
C THR A 57 4.92 -18.39 -19.94
N GLY A 58 5.37 -19.29 -19.07
CA GLY A 58 6.64 -20.00 -19.18
C GLY A 58 7.87 -19.12 -18.93
N THR A 59 7.71 -17.86 -18.53
CA THR A 59 8.83 -16.93 -18.33
C THR A 59 8.72 -16.15 -17.03
N TRP A 60 9.83 -16.05 -16.30
CA TRP A 60 9.96 -15.23 -15.09
C TRP A 60 9.90 -13.72 -15.38
N ARG A 61 10.10 -13.31 -16.64
CA ARG A 61 9.91 -11.90 -17.04
C ARG A 61 8.47 -11.42 -16.83
N SER A 62 7.49 -12.33 -16.82
CA SER A 62 6.10 -11.96 -16.52
C SER A 62 5.92 -11.50 -15.06
N ALA A 63 6.73 -12.01 -14.12
CA ALA A 63 6.66 -11.63 -12.72
C ALA A 63 6.97 -10.14 -12.49
N THR A 64 7.92 -9.57 -13.24
CA THR A 64 8.25 -8.14 -13.11
C THR A 64 7.08 -7.26 -13.54
N TRP A 65 6.32 -7.67 -14.56
CA TRP A 65 5.11 -6.97 -14.98
C TRP A 65 3.99 -7.09 -13.94
N VAL A 66 3.80 -8.26 -13.32
CA VAL A 66 2.85 -8.42 -12.21
C VAL A 66 3.19 -7.45 -11.07
N LEU A 67 4.46 -7.41 -10.64
CA LEU A 67 4.90 -6.51 -9.58
C LEU A 67 4.76 -5.03 -9.98
N ALA A 68 5.07 -4.68 -11.23
CA ALA A 68 4.90 -3.32 -11.74
C ALA A 68 3.44 -2.88 -11.73
N ILE A 69 2.50 -3.74 -12.15
CA ILE A 69 1.06 -3.44 -12.13
C ILE A 69 0.58 -3.24 -10.69
N VAL A 70 0.97 -4.13 -9.76
CA VAL A 70 0.59 -4.00 -8.34
C VAL A 70 1.16 -2.71 -7.74
N ALA A 71 2.40 -2.35 -8.06
CA ALA A 71 3.00 -1.09 -7.64
C ALA A 71 2.24 0.14 -8.21
N LEU A 72 1.85 0.10 -9.48
CA LEU A 72 1.07 1.17 -10.11
C LEU A 72 -0.31 1.32 -9.46
N ILE A 73 -0.98 0.22 -9.10
CA ILE A 73 -2.24 0.25 -8.35
C ILE A 73 -2.02 0.94 -6.99
N GLY A 74 -0.95 0.59 -6.26
CA GLY A 74 -0.61 1.21 -4.98
C GLY A 74 -0.35 2.72 -5.09
N ILE A 75 0.34 3.15 -6.15
CA ILE A 75 0.55 4.57 -6.47
C ILE A 75 -0.79 5.25 -6.74
N GLY A 76 -1.66 4.64 -7.55
CA GLY A 76 -2.99 5.16 -7.87
C GLY A 76 -3.86 5.35 -6.62
N LEU A 77 -3.87 4.36 -5.72
CA LEU A 77 -4.58 4.45 -4.44
C LEU A 77 -4.03 5.57 -3.56
N SER A 78 -2.70 5.71 -3.49
CA SER A 78 -2.03 6.78 -2.73
C SER A 78 -2.38 8.17 -3.26
N LEU A 79 -2.43 8.35 -4.58
CA LEU A 79 -2.85 9.60 -5.20
C LEU A 79 -4.34 9.89 -4.95
N GLY A 80 -5.18 8.86 -4.96
CA GLY A 80 -6.59 8.94 -4.59
C GLY A 80 -6.79 9.41 -3.14
N LEU A 81 -6.04 8.83 -2.20
CA LEU A 81 -6.04 9.24 -0.79
C LEU A 81 -5.65 10.72 -0.65
N ARG A 82 -4.58 11.15 -1.31
CA ARG A 82 -4.15 12.56 -1.33
C ARG A 82 -5.24 13.51 -1.83
N SER A 83 -6.05 13.08 -2.81
CA SER A 83 -7.19 13.88 -3.30
C SER A 83 -8.31 13.99 -2.25
N VAL A 84 -8.56 12.93 -1.48
CA VAL A 84 -9.54 12.94 -0.37
C VAL A 84 -9.06 13.86 0.77
N GLU A 85 -7.78 13.79 1.14
CA GLU A 85 -7.17 14.64 2.15
C GLU A 85 -7.28 16.13 1.81
N LYS A 86 -6.98 16.50 0.55
CA LYS A 86 -7.12 17.90 0.08
C LYS A 86 -8.56 18.40 0.22
N ARG A 87 -9.55 17.61 -0.21
CA ARG A 87 -10.97 17.96 -0.10
C ARG A 87 -11.42 18.09 1.36
N LYS A 88 -10.90 17.27 2.27
CA LYS A 88 -11.20 17.36 3.70
C LYS A 88 -10.64 18.66 4.29
N ARG A 89 -9.41 19.04 3.92
CA ARG A 89 -8.77 20.28 4.35
C ARG A 89 -9.52 21.52 3.88
N GLU A 90 -9.93 21.57 2.62
CA GLU A 90 -10.71 22.68 2.06
C GLU A 90 -12.04 22.89 2.80
N ARG A 91 -12.73 21.79 3.15
CA ARG A 91 -13.98 21.85 3.94
C ARG A 91 -13.82 22.33 5.38
N MET A 92 -12.63 22.25 5.96
CA MET A 92 -12.38 22.68 7.34
C MET A 92 -12.05 24.18 7.44
N LEU A 93 -11.75 24.83 6.30
CA LEU A 93 -11.41 26.26 6.21
C LEU A 93 -12.63 27.15 5.87
N LEU A 94 -13.78 26.55 5.62
CA LEU A 94 -15.08 27.21 5.38
C LEU A 94 -15.94 27.10 6.65
#